data_AF-A0A1X6MM32-F1
#
_entry.id   AF-A0A1X6MM32-F1
#
_cell.length_a   1.000
_cell.length_b   1.000
_cell.length_c   1.000
_cell.angle_alpha   90.00
_cell.angle_beta   90.00
_cell.angle_gamma   90.00
#
_symmetry.space_group_name_H-M   'P 1'
#
loop_
_entity.id
_entity.type
_entity.pdbx_description
1 polymer ?
#
loop_
_entity_poly.entity_id
_entity_poly.type
_entity_poly.pdbx_seq_one_letter_code
_entity_poly.pdbx_strand_id
1 'polypeptide(L)'
;MASLTFLFLMLCPYAGAYASTDDVRARPAPPSPISRRGLPSVGFYNPTSGGGDWLTQVQDTYPPGQGEPINVVISGDSQSAVLQNQELDGGLLNYFISFGYSTECLGQHQGAPQAANLGDGLGYVNQTAEIRWDYGNPQLGTCQETIEGGSHFRYWSQNGAKANSNAVFMAASYELPETDQHNIVFDGYNLGRDWLVGNVTNQSKIIDTAKLNNASSYTGQTSYDGYTYETTAKYYWGYLPNTSYAVNHNGSVANATINAVDGWLAVLSVKIVSQPAATSDARISWSIPSWQTLCLPLAVMLFAHTVAVSLSI
;
A
#
# COMPACT_ATOMS: atom_id res chain seq x y z
N MET A 1 -54.33 -4.61 -29.64
CA MET A 1 -54.21 -4.92 -28.21
C MET A 1 -52.79 -4.57 -27.82
N ALA A 2 -52.61 -3.43 -27.16
CA ALA A 2 -51.28 -2.82 -26.98
C ALA A 2 -50.77 -3.04 -25.54
N SER A 3 -49.58 -3.63 -25.49
CA SER A 3 -48.55 -3.72 -24.44
C SER A 3 -48.81 -3.03 -23.09
N LEU A 4 -48.83 -3.81 -22.01
CA LEU A 4 -48.53 -3.35 -20.66
C LEU A 4 -47.10 -3.80 -20.30
N THR A 5 -46.17 -2.85 -20.28
CA THR A 5 -44.85 -3.04 -19.67
C THR A 5 -44.81 -2.19 -18.41
N PHE A 6 -44.78 -2.85 -17.26
CA PHE A 6 -44.59 -2.24 -15.94
C PHE A 6 -43.18 -1.63 -15.84
N LEU A 7 -43.09 -0.34 -15.56
CA LEU A 7 -41.86 0.30 -15.08
C LEU A 7 -42.17 0.94 -13.71
N PHE A 8 -41.70 0.30 -12.66
CA PHE A 8 -41.73 0.78 -11.28
C PHE A 8 -40.37 1.45 -11.00
N LEU A 9 -40.31 2.78 -11.02
CA LEU A 9 -39.15 3.53 -10.52
C LEU A 9 -39.64 4.84 -9.90
N MET A 10 -39.88 4.81 -8.59
CA MET A 10 -39.95 5.98 -7.72
C MET A 10 -39.57 5.50 -6.31
N LEU A 11 -38.52 6.11 -5.74
CA LEU A 11 -38.38 6.56 -4.36
C LEU A 11 -36.90 6.52 -3.95
N CYS A 12 -36.21 7.64 -4.15
CA CYS A 12 -35.11 8.02 -3.28
C CYS A 12 -35.34 9.49 -2.90
N PRO A 13 -35.73 9.80 -1.64
CA PRO A 13 -35.90 11.18 -1.23
C PRO A 13 -34.52 11.85 -1.13
N TYR A 14 -34.32 12.90 -1.93
CA TYR A 14 -33.22 13.84 -1.76
C TYR A 14 -33.36 14.52 -0.39
N ALA A 15 -32.51 14.14 0.56
CA ALA A 15 -32.28 14.92 1.76
C ALA A 15 -31.50 16.19 1.36
N GLY A 16 -32.21 17.31 1.22
CA GLY A 16 -31.59 18.62 1.06
C GLY A 16 -30.90 19.03 2.36
N ALA A 17 -29.59 18.85 2.45
CA ALA A 17 -28.78 19.49 3.48
C ALA A 17 -28.55 20.95 3.07
N TYR A 18 -29.15 21.87 3.81
CA TYR A 18 -28.81 23.29 3.77
C TYR A 18 -27.36 23.47 4.21
N ALA A 19 -26.48 23.89 3.30
CA ALA A 19 -25.16 24.39 3.66
C ALA A 19 -25.29 25.86 4.09
N SER A 20 -25.17 26.08 5.40
CA SER A 20 -25.01 27.42 5.99
C SER A 20 -23.68 28.00 5.52
N THR A 21 -23.73 29.05 4.73
CA THR A 21 -22.57 29.86 4.37
C THR A 21 -22.31 30.85 5.49
N ASP A 22 -21.50 30.48 6.48
CA ASP A 22 -20.79 31.41 7.37
C ASP A 22 -19.79 30.61 8.20
N ASP A 23 -18.52 30.66 7.81
CA ASP A 23 -17.41 31.17 8.64
C ASP A 23 -16.09 30.88 7.90
N VAL A 24 -15.48 31.90 7.31
CA VAL A 24 -14.10 31.82 6.79
C VAL A 24 -13.17 31.91 8.00
N ARG A 25 -13.12 30.84 8.79
CA ARG A 25 -11.94 30.54 9.61
C ARG A 25 -11.03 29.67 8.79
N ALA A 26 -9.91 30.26 8.38
CA ALA A 26 -8.78 29.56 7.81
C ALA A 26 -8.61 28.22 8.54
N ARG A 27 -8.68 27.10 7.79
CA ARG A 27 -8.32 25.80 8.32
C ARG A 27 -6.94 25.95 8.97
N PRO A 28 -6.77 25.62 10.26
CA PRO A 28 -5.45 25.69 10.87
C PRO A 28 -4.51 24.83 10.05
N ALA A 29 -3.28 25.32 9.85
CA ALA A 29 -2.23 24.54 9.23
C ALA A 29 -2.18 23.17 9.91
N PRO A 30 -2.01 22.06 9.16
CA PRO A 30 -1.88 20.74 9.75
C PRO A 30 -0.80 20.83 10.84
N PRO A 31 -1.05 20.32 12.04
CA PRO A 31 -0.09 20.40 13.12
C PRO A 31 1.24 19.88 12.60
N SER A 32 2.30 20.70 12.73
CA SER A 32 3.67 20.27 12.46
C SER A 32 3.89 18.94 13.19
N PRO A 33 4.63 17.98 12.60
CA PRO A 33 4.79 16.67 13.21
C PRO A 33 5.33 16.92 14.61
N ILE A 34 4.53 16.55 15.62
CA ILE A 34 5.05 16.33 16.96
C ILE A 34 6.21 15.39 16.70
N SER A 35 7.44 15.87 16.88
CA SER A 35 8.60 15.01 17.01
C SER A 35 8.15 13.89 17.93
N ARG A 36 7.96 12.69 17.38
CA ARG A 36 7.52 11.53 18.16
C ARG A 36 8.64 11.26 19.15
N ARG A 37 8.57 11.92 20.30
CA ARG A 37 9.46 11.69 21.42
C ARG A 37 9.38 10.20 21.73
N GLY A 38 10.40 9.44 21.34
CA GLY A 38 10.51 8.01 21.62
C GLY A 38 10.60 7.07 20.42
N LEU A 39 10.55 7.53 19.15
CA LEU A 39 10.83 6.63 18.03
C LEU A 39 12.34 6.34 17.94
N PRO A 40 12.79 5.08 17.79
CA PRO A 40 14.20 4.76 17.57
C PRO A 40 14.75 5.44 16.30
N SER A 41 16.06 5.67 16.24
CA SER A 41 16.70 6.37 15.10
C SER A 41 16.61 5.64 13.76
N VAL A 42 16.29 4.34 13.77
CA VAL A 42 16.00 3.55 12.56
C VAL A 42 14.53 3.69 12.11
N GLY A 43 13.70 4.35 12.91
CA GLY A 43 12.31 4.68 12.61
C GLY A 43 11.29 3.56 12.89
N PHE A 44 11.67 2.50 13.58
CA PHE A 44 10.77 1.42 14.01
C PHE A 44 11.24 0.80 15.32
N TYR A 45 10.36 0.11 16.03
CA TYR A 45 10.72 -0.69 17.21
C TYR A 45 11.06 -2.12 16.77
N ASN A 46 12.14 -2.69 17.29
CA ASN A 46 12.54 -4.06 16.93
C ASN A 46 11.45 -5.08 17.37
N PRO A 47 10.89 -5.90 16.44
CA PRO A 47 9.86 -6.89 16.77
C PRO A 47 10.23 -7.80 17.93
N THR A 48 11.48 -8.24 18.01
CA THR A 48 11.93 -9.21 19.04
C THR A 48 11.90 -8.63 20.45
N SER A 49 12.03 -7.31 20.59
CA SER A 49 11.90 -6.63 21.90
C SER A 49 10.48 -6.71 22.48
N GLY A 50 9.47 -6.94 21.63
CA GLY A 50 8.06 -7.01 22.00
C GLY A 50 7.45 -8.41 21.92
N GLY A 51 8.28 -9.45 21.75
CA GLY A 51 7.82 -10.84 21.56
C GLY A 51 7.33 -11.15 20.14
N GLY A 52 7.67 -10.30 19.17
CA GLY A 52 7.54 -10.56 17.74
C GLY A 52 8.76 -11.23 17.13
N ASP A 53 8.76 -11.37 15.81
CA ASP A 53 9.83 -12.03 15.05
C ASP A 53 10.11 -11.28 13.73
N TRP A 54 11.31 -11.46 13.19
CA TRP A 54 11.70 -11.02 11.84
C TRP A 54 11.35 -12.06 10.77
N LEU A 55 10.76 -13.18 11.16
CA LEU A 55 10.14 -14.15 10.25
C LEU A 55 8.62 -14.01 10.27
N THR A 56 8.00 -14.15 9.09
CA THR A 56 6.55 -14.34 8.98
C THR A 56 6.13 -15.70 9.53
N GLN A 57 4.84 -15.89 9.76
CA GLN A 57 4.21 -17.18 9.99
C GLN A 57 3.58 -17.65 8.70
N VAL A 58 4.08 -18.77 8.20
CA VAL A 58 3.57 -19.47 7.03
C VAL A 58 2.96 -20.79 7.48
N GLN A 59 1.76 -21.09 7.00
CA GLN A 59 1.10 -22.37 7.28
C GLN A 59 1.63 -23.45 6.34
N ASP A 60 1.55 -24.71 6.78
CA ASP A 60 1.84 -25.89 5.95
C ASP A 60 3.26 -25.95 5.33
N THR A 61 4.25 -25.34 5.98
CA THR A 61 5.65 -25.41 5.54
C THR A 61 6.26 -26.80 5.78
N TYR A 62 7.29 -27.15 5.01
CA TYR A 62 8.09 -28.35 5.24
C TYR A 62 9.59 -28.02 5.36
N PRO A 63 10.24 -28.26 6.53
CA PRO A 63 9.65 -28.62 7.82
C PRO A 63 8.59 -27.62 8.34
N PRO A 64 7.72 -28.04 9.27
CA PRO A 64 6.72 -27.16 9.88
C PRO A 64 7.35 -26.01 10.67
N GLY A 65 6.67 -24.86 10.67
CA GLY A 65 7.05 -23.68 11.48
C GLY A 65 8.12 -22.80 10.87
N GLN A 66 8.28 -22.84 9.54
CA GLN A 66 9.18 -21.93 8.83
C GLN A 66 8.47 -20.64 8.46
N GLY A 67 9.26 -19.58 8.23
CA GLY A 67 8.77 -18.25 7.90
C GLY A 67 9.57 -17.59 6.78
N GLU A 68 9.02 -16.55 6.20
CA GLU A 68 9.72 -15.69 5.25
C GLU A 68 10.38 -14.51 5.98
N PRO A 69 11.59 -14.09 5.57
CA PRO A 69 12.28 -12.99 6.20
C PRO A 69 11.62 -11.65 5.89
N ILE A 70 11.33 -10.90 6.95
CA ILE A 70 10.95 -9.49 6.87
C ILE A 70 12.25 -8.67 6.71
N ASN A 71 12.67 -8.46 5.47
CA ASN A 71 14.00 -7.97 5.08
C ASN A 71 14.04 -6.54 4.55
N VAL A 72 12.89 -5.85 4.49
CA VAL A 72 12.78 -4.43 4.19
C VAL A 72 11.84 -3.75 5.19
N VAL A 73 12.18 -2.52 5.62
CA VAL A 73 11.29 -1.67 6.42
C VAL A 73 11.22 -0.27 5.83
N ILE A 74 10.02 0.25 5.55
CA ILE A 74 9.82 1.69 5.39
C ILE A 74 9.73 2.30 6.78
N SER A 75 10.72 3.12 7.09
CA SER A 75 10.88 3.81 8.36
C SER A 75 9.63 4.65 8.68
N GLY A 76 9.20 4.60 9.94
CA GLY A 76 8.16 5.46 10.50
C GLY A 76 8.54 6.94 10.57
N ASP A 77 9.81 7.29 10.33
CA ASP A 77 10.30 8.67 10.13
C ASP A 77 10.08 9.18 8.70
N SER A 78 9.59 8.32 7.79
CA SER A 78 9.19 8.74 6.45
C SER A 78 8.02 9.72 6.51
N GLN A 79 7.83 10.49 5.43
CA GLN A 79 6.74 11.45 5.34
C GLN A 79 5.39 10.77 5.58
N SER A 80 4.61 11.29 6.53
CA SER A 80 3.37 10.65 7.01
C SER A 80 2.34 10.31 5.92
N ALA A 81 2.30 11.07 4.82
CA ALA A 81 1.46 10.80 3.66
C ALA A 81 1.83 9.45 3.00
N VAL A 82 3.12 9.17 2.82
CA VAL A 82 3.63 7.92 2.23
C VAL A 82 3.27 6.71 3.10
N LEU A 83 3.12 6.88 4.42
CA LEU A 83 2.77 5.79 5.34
C LEU A 83 1.27 5.49 5.38
N GLN A 84 0.42 6.22 4.64
CA GLN A 84 -1.00 5.93 4.54
C GLN A 84 -1.26 4.84 3.50
N ASN A 85 -1.96 3.77 3.89
CA ASN A 85 -2.29 2.66 2.99
C ASN A 85 -3.37 3.04 1.95
N GLN A 86 -2.98 3.82 0.95
CA GLN A 86 -3.83 4.35 -0.11
C GLN A 86 -3.01 4.70 -1.35
N GLU A 87 -3.67 4.81 -2.51
CA GLU A 87 -3.06 5.26 -3.77
C GLU A 87 -3.19 6.79 -3.96
N LEU A 88 -4.14 7.43 -3.30
CA LEU A 88 -4.36 8.87 -3.40
C LEU A 88 -3.34 9.65 -2.54
N ASP A 89 -3.17 10.93 -2.85
CA ASP A 89 -2.39 11.89 -2.06
C ASP A 89 -0.93 11.48 -1.80
N GLY A 90 -0.35 10.73 -2.74
CA GLY A 90 1.02 10.24 -2.63
C GLY A 90 1.21 9.15 -1.55
N GLY A 91 0.16 8.39 -1.29
CA GLY A 91 0.14 7.32 -0.29
C GLY A 91 1.01 6.11 -0.62
N LEU A 92 1.03 5.14 0.29
CA LEU A 92 1.89 3.96 0.25
C LEU A 92 1.76 3.16 -1.05
N LEU A 93 0.54 2.98 -1.55
CA LEU A 93 0.30 2.22 -2.78
C LEU A 93 0.76 3.00 -4.01
N ASN A 94 0.61 4.33 -4.02
CA ASN A 94 1.14 5.18 -5.08
C ASN A 94 2.67 5.10 -5.14
N TYR A 95 3.29 5.12 -3.96
CA TYR A 95 4.73 4.95 -3.83
C TYR A 95 5.20 3.58 -4.33
N PHE A 96 4.48 2.49 -4.03
CA PHE A 96 4.81 1.17 -4.60
C PHE A 96 4.82 1.19 -6.13
N ILE A 97 3.80 1.80 -6.73
CA ILE A 97 3.69 1.89 -8.19
C ILE A 97 4.83 2.73 -8.77
N SER A 98 5.31 3.76 -8.06
CA SER A 98 6.40 4.61 -8.55
C SER A 98 7.70 3.87 -8.80
N PHE A 99 7.94 2.74 -8.14
CA PHE A 99 9.11 1.89 -8.38
C PHE A 99 8.77 0.53 -9.03
N GLY A 100 7.61 0.43 -9.70
CA GLY A 100 7.21 -0.68 -10.56
C GLY A 100 6.54 -1.86 -9.85
N TYR A 101 5.89 -1.60 -8.72
CA TYR A 101 5.21 -2.62 -7.94
C TYR A 101 3.74 -2.26 -7.75
N SER A 102 2.84 -3.21 -7.99
CA SER A 102 1.40 -2.97 -7.88
C SER A 102 0.69 -4.11 -7.15
N THR A 103 -0.55 -3.87 -6.74
CA THR A 103 -1.40 -4.88 -6.11
C THR A 103 -1.68 -6.05 -7.04
N GLU A 104 -1.99 -7.21 -6.47
CA GLU A 104 -2.33 -8.42 -7.21
C GLU A 104 -3.42 -8.19 -8.27
N CYS A 105 -3.18 -8.78 -9.44
CA CYS A 105 -4.06 -8.67 -10.59
C CYS A 105 -5.44 -9.23 -10.27
N LEU A 106 -6.48 -8.37 -10.38
CA LEU A 106 -7.88 -8.74 -10.19
C LEU A 106 -8.16 -9.48 -8.85
N GLY A 107 -7.32 -9.26 -7.84
CA GLY A 107 -7.40 -9.96 -6.55
C GLY A 107 -7.10 -11.47 -6.62
N GLN A 108 -6.42 -11.93 -7.67
CA GLN A 108 -5.93 -13.31 -7.73
C GLN A 108 -4.78 -13.47 -6.73
N HIS A 109 -5.06 -14.16 -5.64
CA HIS A 109 -4.09 -14.53 -4.62
C HIS A 109 -3.89 -16.04 -4.64
N GLN A 110 -2.68 -16.50 -4.95
CA GLN A 110 -2.31 -17.91 -4.83
C GLN A 110 -1.61 -18.13 -3.48
N GLY A 111 -2.21 -18.97 -2.62
CA GLY A 111 -1.70 -19.27 -1.28
C GLY A 111 -2.60 -18.79 -0.16
N ALA A 112 -2.24 -19.16 1.07
CA ALA A 112 -2.88 -18.62 2.27
C ALA A 112 -2.16 -17.34 2.70
N PRO A 113 -2.89 -16.31 3.17
CA PRO A 113 -2.27 -15.11 3.73
C PRO A 113 -1.26 -15.46 4.81
N GLN A 114 -0.07 -14.87 4.73
CA GLN A 114 0.95 -14.98 5.77
C GLN A 114 0.65 -14.01 6.90
N ALA A 115 1.07 -14.35 8.12
CA ALA A 115 0.93 -13.48 9.28
C ALA A 115 2.29 -13.00 9.81
N ALA A 116 2.33 -11.87 10.51
CA ALA A 116 3.53 -11.39 11.19
C ALA A 116 3.20 -10.84 12.56
N ASN A 117 4.09 -11.05 13.53
CA ASN A 117 4.03 -10.42 14.84
C ASN A 117 5.15 -9.38 14.94
N LEU A 118 4.79 -8.10 14.87
CA LEU A 118 5.75 -6.99 14.84
C LEU A 118 6.15 -6.50 16.25
N GLY A 119 5.82 -7.24 17.30
CA GLY A 119 6.15 -6.88 18.69
C GLY A 119 5.42 -5.64 19.21
N ASP A 120 4.37 -5.19 18.53
CA ASP A 120 3.62 -3.97 18.85
C ASP A 120 2.38 -4.20 19.72
N GLY A 121 2.18 -5.45 20.16
CA GLY A 121 1.10 -5.87 21.04
C GLY A 121 -0.14 -6.36 20.32
N LEU A 122 -0.14 -6.45 18.99
CA LEU A 122 -1.24 -7.05 18.22
C LEU A 122 -1.11 -8.57 18.06
N GLY A 123 0.05 -9.15 18.37
CA GLY A 123 0.33 -10.57 18.10
C GLY A 123 0.51 -10.80 16.60
N TYR A 124 0.19 -12.02 16.13
CA TYR A 124 0.23 -12.32 14.70
C TYR A 124 -0.98 -11.70 13.99
N VAL A 125 -0.71 -10.85 13.00
CA VAL A 125 -1.71 -10.25 12.11
C VAL A 125 -1.44 -10.65 10.66
N ASN A 126 -2.50 -10.88 9.88
CA ASN A 126 -2.36 -11.20 8.46
C ASN A 126 -1.72 -10.04 7.69
N GLN A 127 -1.06 -10.38 6.59
CA GLN A 127 -0.54 -9.41 5.61
C GLN A 127 -1.64 -8.44 5.18
N THR A 128 -1.23 -7.20 4.90
CA THR A 128 -2.15 -6.16 4.42
C THR A 128 -2.56 -6.44 2.98
N ALA A 129 -1.56 -6.70 2.13
CA ALA A 129 -1.71 -7.18 0.78
C ALA A 129 -0.38 -7.81 0.32
N GLU A 130 -0.44 -8.47 -0.82
CA GLU A 130 0.72 -8.89 -1.59
C GLU A 130 0.90 -7.94 -2.77
N ILE A 131 2.14 -7.51 -2.98
CA ILE A 131 2.51 -6.52 -3.99
C ILE A 131 3.54 -7.16 -4.90
N ARG A 132 3.28 -7.14 -6.21
CA ARG A 132 4.05 -7.86 -7.23
C ARG A 132 4.68 -6.87 -8.21
N TRP A 133 5.79 -7.28 -8.83
CA TRP A 133 6.38 -6.54 -9.93
C TRP A 133 5.36 -6.35 -11.06
N ASP A 134 5.22 -5.12 -11.53
CA ASP A 134 4.13 -4.75 -12.45
C ASP A 134 4.54 -4.78 -13.94
N TYR A 135 5.78 -5.16 -14.28
CA TYR A 135 6.29 -5.19 -15.66
C TYR A 135 6.07 -3.88 -16.45
N GLY A 136 5.99 -2.74 -15.77
CA GLY A 136 5.73 -1.43 -16.36
C GLY A 136 4.24 -1.16 -16.65
N ASN A 137 3.33 -2.01 -16.17
CA ASN A 137 1.88 -1.83 -16.28
C ASN A 137 1.21 -2.06 -14.90
N PRO A 138 0.94 -0.99 -14.14
CA PRO A 138 0.36 -1.09 -12.80
C PRO A 138 -1.01 -1.78 -12.75
N GLN A 139 -1.77 -1.80 -13.84
CA GLN A 139 -3.11 -2.37 -13.89
C GLN A 139 -3.13 -3.85 -14.28
N LEU A 140 -2.22 -4.29 -15.17
CA LEU A 140 -2.28 -5.63 -15.76
C LEU A 140 -0.96 -6.40 -15.68
N GLY A 141 0.16 -5.75 -15.42
CA GLY A 141 1.45 -6.44 -15.47
C GLY A 141 1.72 -7.30 -14.24
N THR A 142 0.99 -7.11 -13.14
CA THR A 142 0.97 -8.12 -12.06
C THR A 142 0.29 -9.42 -12.47
N CYS A 143 -0.55 -9.42 -13.52
CA CYS A 143 -1.06 -10.66 -14.13
C CYS A 143 0.04 -11.38 -14.92
N GLN A 144 0.94 -10.61 -15.55
CA GLN A 144 2.11 -11.15 -16.24
C GLN A 144 3.10 -11.74 -15.25
N GLU A 145 3.28 -11.11 -14.08
CA GLU A 145 4.10 -11.64 -13.00
C GLU A 145 3.60 -13.02 -12.53
N THR A 146 2.29 -13.22 -12.36
CA THR A 146 1.75 -14.55 -12.04
C THR A 146 2.23 -15.61 -13.02
N ILE A 147 2.36 -15.29 -14.31
CA ILE A 147 2.77 -16.26 -15.32
C ILE A 147 4.29 -16.42 -15.38
N GLU A 148 5.05 -15.33 -15.23
CA GLU A 148 6.49 -15.29 -15.50
C GLU A 148 7.38 -15.42 -14.26
N GLY A 149 6.83 -15.12 -13.07
CA GLY A 149 7.56 -15.01 -11.82
C GLY A 149 8.38 -13.73 -11.74
N GLY A 150 8.47 -13.12 -10.58
CA GLY A 150 9.17 -11.86 -10.41
C GLY A 150 9.45 -11.51 -8.97
N SER A 151 9.87 -10.26 -8.78
CA SER A 151 10.05 -9.72 -7.44
C SER A 151 8.69 -9.36 -6.85
N HIS A 152 8.47 -9.71 -5.59
CA HIS A 152 7.25 -9.36 -4.86
C HIS A 152 7.55 -9.12 -3.38
N PHE A 153 6.56 -8.59 -2.67
CA PHE A 153 6.62 -8.51 -1.23
C PHE A 153 5.22 -8.53 -0.60
N ARG A 154 5.20 -8.99 0.66
CA ARG A 154 4.06 -8.86 1.58
C ARG A 154 4.40 -7.79 2.62
N TYR A 155 3.40 -7.08 3.14
CA TYR A 155 3.67 -6.01 4.11
C TYR A 155 2.66 -5.89 5.25
N TRP A 156 3.16 -5.32 6.36
CA TRP A 156 2.45 -5.10 7.62
C TRP A 156 2.82 -3.73 8.20
N SER A 157 1.88 -3.07 8.88
CA SER A 157 2.16 -1.81 9.58
C SER A 157 2.37 -2.04 11.07
N GLN A 158 3.43 -1.47 11.65
CA GLN A 158 3.66 -1.49 13.09
C GLN A 158 2.87 -0.37 13.78
N ASN A 159 1.60 -0.65 14.08
CA ASN A 159 0.63 0.32 14.58
C ASN A 159 -0.02 -0.07 15.92
N GLY A 160 0.42 -1.18 16.53
CA GLY A 160 -0.04 -1.63 17.84
C GLY A 160 0.34 -0.70 18.98
N ALA A 161 -0.51 -0.64 20.02
CA ALA A 161 -0.40 0.31 21.12
C ALA A 161 0.90 0.18 21.96
N LYS A 162 1.62 -0.95 21.90
CA LYS A 162 2.87 -1.13 22.66
C LYS A 162 4.11 -0.62 21.93
N ALA A 163 4.05 -0.49 20.60
CA ALA A 163 5.20 -0.10 19.79
C ALA A 163 4.78 0.60 18.48
N ASN A 164 3.87 1.57 18.54
CA ASN A 164 3.38 2.25 17.33
C ASN A 164 4.45 3.17 16.72
N SER A 165 5.04 2.71 15.61
CA SER A 165 5.94 3.50 14.77
C SER A 165 5.32 3.92 13.43
N ASN A 166 4.18 3.36 13.05
CA ASN A 166 3.64 3.43 11.69
C ASN A 166 4.64 3.01 10.60
N ALA A 167 5.75 2.36 10.95
CA ALA A 167 6.67 1.80 9.98
C ALA A 167 5.99 0.64 9.23
N VAL A 168 6.39 0.43 7.98
CA VAL A 168 5.88 -0.66 7.14
C VAL A 168 6.96 -1.71 7.03
N PHE A 169 6.68 -2.90 7.56
CA PHE A 169 7.56 -4.07 7.52
C PHE A 169 7.20 -4.90 6.30
N MET A 170 8.21 -5.35 5.56
CA MET A 170 8.03 -6.00 4.26
C MET A 170 8.87 -7.28 4.19
N ALA A 171 8.26 -8.37 3.75
CA ALA A 171 8.93 -9.61 3.38
C ALA A 171 9.08 -9.62 1.86
N ALA A 172 10.26 -9.23 1.37
CA ALA A 172 10.54 -9.13 -0.06
C ALA A 172 11.30 -10.37 -0.56
N SER A 173 10.95 -10.83 -1.75
CA SER A 173 11.52 -12.03 -2.36
C SER A 173 11.40 -12.00 -3.87
N TYR A 174 12.01 -13.00 -4.51
CA TYR A 174 11.93 -13.21 -5.95
C TYR A 174 11.43 -14.62 -6.23
N GLU A 175 10.31 -14.74 -6.94
CA GLU A 175 9.63 -16.00 -7.27
C GLU A 175 9.99 -16.50 -8.67
N LEU A 176 9.90 -17.82 -8.85
CA LEU A 176 9.81 -18.50 -10.13
C LEU A 176 8.39 -18.34 -10.72
N PRO A 177 8.20 -18.62 -12.03
CA PRO A 177 6.88 -18.63 -12.67
C PRO A 177 5.89 -19.61 -12.02
N GLU A 178 4.59 -19.43 -12.32
CA GLU A 178 3.51 -20.34 -11.90
C GLU A 178 3.76 -21.80 -12.30
N THR A 179 4.44 -22.05 -13.43
CA THR A 179 4.81 -23.43 -13.84
C THR A 179 5.69 -24.16 -12.83
N ASP A 180 6.42 -23.40 -12.02
CA ASP A 180 7.24 -23.88 -10.90
C ASP A 180 6.58 -23.58 -9.55
N GLN A 181 5.26 -23.35 -9.56
CA GLN A 181 4.41 -23.13 -8.39
C GLN A 181 4.82 -21.92 -7.55
N HIS A 182 5.36 -20.87 -8.17
CA HIS A 182 5.84 -19.67 -7.47
C HIS A 182 6.86 -19.98 -6.38
N ASN A 183 7.67 -21.03 -6.56
CA ASN A 183 8.75 -21.32 -5.62
C ASN A 183 9.79 -20.18 -5.63
N ILE A 184 10.44 -19.93 -4.50
CA ILE A 184 11.44 -18.87 -4.39
C ILE A 184 12.73 -19.30 -5.08
N VAL A 185 13.29 -18.41 -5.92
CA VAL A 185 14.56 -18.67 -6.62
C VAL A 185 15.71 -18.87 -5.63
N PHE A 186 16.82 -19.45 -6.09
CA PHE A 186 18.05 -19.50 -5.32
C PHE A 186 18.50 -18.08 -4.92
N ASP A 187 18.81 -17.88 -3.64
CA ASP A 187 19.12 -16.55 -3.05
C ASP A 187 17.98 -15.52 -3.16
N GLY A 188 16.75 -15.98 -3.40
CA GLY A 188 15.61 -15.13 -3.78
C GLY A 188 15.19 -14.10 -2.72
N TYR A 189 15.41 -14.35 -1.44
CA TYR A 189 15.13 -13.36 -0.39
C TYR A 189 16.12 -12.19 -0.42
N ASN A 190 17.42 -12.47 -0.59
CA ASN A 190 18.44 -11.42 -0.66
C ASN A 190 18.31 -10.66 -1.99
N LEU A 191 18.11 -11.39 -3.10
CA LEU A 191 17.87 -10.81 -4.42
C LEU A 191 16.61 -9.93 -4.46
N GLY A 192 15.50 -10.39 -3.89
CA GLY A 192 14.24 -9.62 -3.84
C GLY A 192 14.41 -8.29 -3.10
N ARG A 193 15.05 -8.32 -1.92
CA ARG A 193 15.40 -7.09 -1.17
C ARG A 193 16.26 -6.14 -2.00
N ASP A 194 17.30 -6.66 -2.65
CA ASP A 194 18.28 -5.85 -3.36
C ASP A 194 17.75 -5.31 -4.70
N TRP A 195 16.85 -6.03 -5.35
CA TRP A 195 16.07 -5.54 -6.49
C TRP A 195 15.13 -4.42 -6.07
N LEU A 196 14.39 -4.60 -4.98
CA LEU A 196 13.51 -3.57 -4.44
C LEU A 196 14.29 -2.30 -4.12
N VAL A 197 15.41 -2.41 -3.41
CA VAL A 197 16.29 -1.27 -3.10
C VAL A 197 16.84 -0.63 -4.38
N GLY A 198 17.26 -1.44 -5.37
CA GLY A 198 17.73 -0.96 -6.66
C GLY A 198 16.67 -0.12 -7.38
N ASN A 199 15.44 -0.62 -7.47
CA ASN A 199 14.33 0.07 -8.15
C ASN A 199 13.93 1.37 -7.42
N VAL A 200 13.72 1.28 -6.10
CA VAL A 200 13.22 2.41 -5.32
C VAL A 200 14.23 3.55 -5.17
N THR A 201 15.52 3.25 -5.35
CA THR A 201 16.60 4.24 -5.40
C THR A 201 17.14 4.46 -6.82
N ASN A 202 16.44 3.96 -7.84
CA ASN A 202 16.75 4.13 -9.26
C ASN A 202 18.22 3.86 -9.62
N GLN A 203 18.77 2.75 -9.11
CA GLN A 203 20.12 2.31 -9.42
C GLN A 203 20.16 1.63 -10.79
N SER A 204 21.25 1.84 -11.53
CA SER A 204 21.45 1.19 -12.84
C SER A 204 21.86 -0.28 -12.75
N LYS A 205 22.12 -0.78 -11.54
CA LYS A 205 22.52 -2.15 -11.25
C LYS A 205 21.89 -2.60 -9.92
N ILE A 206 21.65 -3.89 -9.81
CA ILE A 206 21.26 -4.54 -8.55
C ILE A 206 22.33 -4.28 -7.49
N ILE A 207 21.91 -4.12 -6.24
CA ILE A 207 22.82 -3.92 -5.11
C ILE A 207 23.71 -5.15 -4.93
N ASP A 208 25.01 -4.93 -4.91
CA ASP A 208 25.99 -6.00 -4.68
C ASP A 208 26.14 -6.24 -3.17
N THR A 209 25.38 -7.22 -2.66
CA THR A 209 25.34 -7.55 -1.23
C THR A 209 26.71 -7.87 -0.63
N ALA A 210 27.64 -8.42 -1.41
CA ALA A 210 28.98 -8.74 -0.92
C ALA A 210 29.81 -7.49 -0.56
N LYS A 211 29.37 -6.31 -0.99
CA LYS A 211 30.02 -5.01 -0.69
C LYS A 211 29.31 -4.22 0.41
N LEU A 212 28.21 -4.74 0.96
CA LEU A 212 27.44 -4.04 1.99
C LEU A 212 28.21 -3.94 3.30
N ASN A 213 27.99 -2.83 3.99
CA ASN A 213 28.40 -2.60 5.37
C ASN A 213 27.35 -1.67 6.03
N ASN A 214 27.45 -1.45 7.35
CA ASN A 214 26.50 -0.59 8.09
C ASN A 214 26.51 0.89 7.69
N ALA A 215 27.44 1.33 6.84
CA ALA A 215 27.43 2.67 6.24
C ALA A 215 26.87 2.69 4.80
N SER A 216 26.53 1.52 4.23
CA SER A 216 25.95 1.43 2.89
C SER A 216 24.60 2.13 2.83
N SER A 217 24.50 3.08 1.91
CA SER A 217 23.30 3.88 1.70
C SER A 217 23.15 4.19 0.21
N TYR A 218 21.93 4.10 -0.30
CA TYR A 218 21.57 4.41 -1.67
C TYR A 218 20.43 5.43 -1.66
N THR A 219 20.51 6.44 -2.51
CA THR A 219 19.46 7.47 -2.62
C THR A 219 19.10 7.66 -4.07
N GLY A 220 17.81 7.78 -4.35
CA GLY A 220 17.30 8.12 -5.66
C GLY A 220 15.86 8.58 -5.62
N GLN A 221 15.33 8.87 -6.79
CA GLN A 221 13.97 9.35 -6.96
C GLN A 221 13.20 8.48 -7.94
N THR A 222 11.91 8.31 -7.64
CA THR A 222 10.93 7.63 -8.48
C THR A 222 9.66 8.49 -8.58
N SER A 223 8.78 8.23 -9.54
CA SER A 223 7.59 9.06 -9.74
C SER A 223 6.41 8.28 -10.29
N TYR A 224 5.21 8.63 -9.81
CA TYR A 224 3.95 8.12 -10.31
C TYR A 224 2.83 9.14 -10.05
N ASP A 225 1.86 9.21 -10.95
CA ASP A 225 0.68 10.09 -10.83
C ASP A 225 0.99 11.55 -10.43
N GLY A 226 2.09 12.10 -10.95
CA GLY A 226 2.55 13.46 -10.67
C GLY A 226 3.20 13.66 -9.29
N TYR A 227 3.34 12.62 -8.48
CA TYR A 227 4.16 12.61 -7.27
C TYR A 227 5.58 12.14 -7.59
N THR A 228 6.57 12.79 -6.98
CA THR A 228 7.97 12.35 -6.99
C THR A 228 8.41 12.05 -5.56
N TYR A 229 8.94 10.86 -5.37
CA TYR A 229 9.43 10.37 -4.09
C TYR A 229 10.94 10.35 -4.11
N GLU A 230 11.59 10.89 -3.09
CA GLU A 230 13.00 10.64 -2.80
C GLU A 230 13.10 9.59 -1.70
N THR A 231 13.82 8.51 -2.01
CA THR A 231 14.06 7.41 -1.08
C THR A 231 15.54 7.31 -0.78
N THR A 232 15.88 7.25 0.51
CA THR A 232 17.19 6.81 0.98
C THR A 232 17.04 5.43 1.62
N ALA A 233 17.66 4.42 1.02
CA ALA A 233 17.82 3.08 1.59
C ALA A 233 19.12 3.00 2.38
N LYS A 234 19.06 2.53 3.62
CA LYS A 234 20.24 2.21 4.45
C LYS A 234 20.22 0.75 4.87
N TYR A 235 21.38 0.13 4.86
CA TYR A 235 21.53 -1.26 5.28
C TYR A 235 21.98 -1.36 6.73
N TYR A 236 21.33 -2.25 7.48
CA TYR A 236 21.61 -2.52 8.88
C TYR A 236 21.87 -4.01 9.09
N TRP A 237 22.99 -4.32 9.71
CA TRP A 237 23.34 -5.65 10.17
C TRP A 237 22.79 -5.94 11.56
N GLY A 238 22.47 -7.21 11.84
CA GLY A 238 22.23 -7.70 13.19
C GLY A 238 20.76 -7.65 13.65
N TYR A 239 19.85 -7.20 12.78
CA TYR A 239 18.41 -7.41 12.99
C TYR A 239 17.98 -8.82 12.56
N LEU A 240 18.43 -9.23 11.37
CA LEU A 240 18.22 -10.57 10.83
C LEU A 240 19.46 -11.44 11.10
N PRO A 241 19.29 -12.72 11.45
CA PRO A 241 20.40 -13.66 11.49
C PRO A 241 20.85 -14.01 10.06
N ASN A 242 22.16 -14.14 9.83
CA ASN A 242 22.69 -14.75 8.61
C ASN A 242 22.56 -16.27 8.72
N THR A 243 21.48 -16.84 8.18
CA THR A 243 21.10 -18.24 8.39
C THR A 243 20.11 -18.75 7.33
N SER A 244 19.98 -20.07 7.25
CA SER A 244 18.86 -20.76 6.57
C SER A 244 17.92 -21.44 7.57
N TYR A 245 18.20 -21.36 8.87
CA TYR A 245 17.38 -22.01 9.89
C TYR A 245 16.01 -21.34 10.00
N ALA A 246 14.96 -22.17 9.99
CA ALA A 246 13.55 -21.75 10.04
C ALA A 246 13.08 -20.85 8.87
N VAL A 247 13.90 -20.72 7.82
CA VAL A 247 13.53 -19.95 6.62
C VAL A 247 12.76 -20.86 5.66
N ASN A 248 11.59 -20.41 5.21
CA ASN A 248 10.75 -21.15 4.28
C ASN A 248 11.46 -21.38 2.92
N HIS A 249 10.98 -22.32 2.12
CA HIS A 249 11.60 -22.72 0.85
C HIS A 249 13.05 -23.21 0.99
N ASN A 250 13.41 -23.77 2.15
CA ASN A 250 14.79 -24.11 2.54
C ASN A 250 15.59 -24.95 1.51
N GLY A 251 14.92 -25.72 0.65
CA GLY A 251 15.54 -26.57 -0.36
C GLY A 251 15.92 -25.83 -1.65
N SER A 252 15.38 -24.63 -1.89
CA SER A 252 15.65 -23.85 -3.11
C SER A 252 16.45 -22.58 -2.84
N VAL A 253 16.24 -21.93 -1.69
CA VAL A 253 16.77 -20.58 -1.43
C VAL A 253 18.22 -20.54 -0.94
N ALA A 254 18.81 -21.69 -0.62
CA ALA A 254 20.13 -21.79 0.00
C ALA A 254 20.93 -22.98 -0.53
N ASN A 255 22.24 -23.00 -0.25
CA ASN A 255 23.09 -24.17 -0.47
C ASN A 255 24.15 -24.28 0.64
N ALA A 256 25.12 -25.18 0.47
CA ALA A 256 26.18 -25.41 1.48
C ALA A 256 27.09 -24.19 1.76
N THR A 257 27.04 -23.15 0.93
CA THR A 257 27.91 -21.96 0.99
C THR A 257 27.17 -20.63 1.08
N ILE A 258 25.88 -20.60 0.71
CA ILE A 258 25.04 -19.40 0.68
C ILE A 258 23.81 -19.69 1.54
N ASN A 259 23.63 -18.86 2.56
CA ASN A 259 22.46 -18.90 3.43
C ASN A 259 21.26 -18.23 2.77
N ALA A 260 20.04 -18.67 3.14
CA ALA A 260 18.80 -18.10 2.64
C ALA A 260 18.64 -16.62 2.97
N VAL A 261 19.13 -16.23 4.15
CA VAL A 261 19.17 -14.84 4.64
C VAL A 261 20.62 -14.51 4.93
N ASP A 262 21.09 -13.40 4.38
CA ASP A 262 22.47 -12.95 4.51
C ASP A 262 22.75 -12.11 5.79
N GLY A 263 21.71 -11.73 6.53
CA GLY A 263 21.78 -10.93 7.77
C GLY A 263 21.57 -9.43 7.60
N TRP A 264 21.32 -8.96 6.37
CA TRP A 264 21.08 -7.56 6.06
C TRP A 264 19.59 -7.19 6.06
N LEU A 265 19.27 -6.12 6.79
CA LEU A 265 17.98 -5.42 6.73
C LEU A 265 18.14 -4.13 5.91
N ALA A 266 17.26 -3.89 4.94
CA ALA A 266 17.17 -2.59 4.26
C ALA A 266 16.09 -1.71 4.91
N VAL A 267 16.45 -0.47 5.27
CA VAL A 267 15.52 0.50 5.85
C VAL A 267 15.39 1.71 4.92
N LEU A 268 14.16 1.98 4.48
CA LEU A 268 13.82 3.03 3.53
C LEU A 268 13.30 4.27 4.28
N SER A 269 13.90 5.43 4.03
CA SER A 269 13.38 6.73 4.46
C SER A 269 12.86 7.48 3.24
N VAL A 270 11.57 7.84 3.24
CA VAL A 270 10.88 8.35 2.04
C VAL A 270 10.33 9.75 2.27
N LYS A 271 10.50 10.62 1.27
CA LYS A 271 9.92 11.97 1.24
C LYS A 271 9.26 12.23 -0.11
N ILE A 272 8.17 13.00 -0.10
CA ILE A 272 7.59 13.53 -1.33
C ILE A 272 8.32 14.85 -1.64
N VAL A 273 9.05 14.88 -2.76
CA VAL A 273 9.83 16.04 -3.19
C VAL A 273 9.16 16.85 -4.30
N SER A 274 8.15 16.27 -4.95
CA SER A 274 7.23 16.95 -5.88
C SER A 274 5.85 16.31 -5.77
N GLN A 275 4.80 17.11 -5.94
CA GLN A 275 3.41 16.66 -5.93
C GLN A 275 2.58 17.47 -6.93
N PRO A 276 1.44 16.95 -7.43
CA PRO A 276 0.55 17.69 -8.30
C PRO A 276 0.13 19.02 -7.64
N ALA A 277 -0.01 20.06 -8.46
CA ALA A 277 -0.57 21.31 -7.97
C ALA A 277 -1.96 21.02 -7.39
N ALA A 278 -2.22 21.50 -6.17
CA ALA A 278 -3.56 21.48 -5.62
C ALA A 278 -4.49 22.16 -6.64
N THR A 279 -5.47 21.42 -7.15
CA THR A 279 -6.53 22.01 -7.95
C THR A 279 -7.31 22.90 -7.00
N SER A 280 -6.95 24.18 -6.94
CA SER A 280 -7.72 25.21 -6.24
C SER A 280 -9.18 25.00 -6.59
N ASP A 281 -10.01 24.70 -5.58
CA ASP A 281 -11.44 24.41 -5.68
C ASP A 281 -12.02 24.93 -7.00
N ALA A 282 -12.07 24.06 -8.01
CA ALA A 282 -12.96 24.29 -9.13
C ALA A 282 -14.33 24.19 -8.51
N ARG A 283 -14.82 25.31 -7.97
CA ARG A 283 -16.23 25.51 -7.69
C ARG A 283 -16.89 25.17 -9.00
N ILE A 284 -17.45 23.97 -9.09
CA ILE A 284 -18.36 23.60 -10.15
C ILE A 284 -19.53 24.54 -9.92
N SER A 285 -19.45 25.71 -10.55
CA SER A 285 -20.57 26.61 -10.74
C SER A 285 -21.51 25.84 -11.64
N TRP A 286 -22.40 25.07 -11.02
CA TRP A 286 -23.63 24.64 -11.67
C TRP A 286 -24.41 25.92 -11.98
N SER A 287 -24.15 26.51 -13.14
CA SER A 287 -25.03 27.51 -13.72
C SER A 287 -26.32 26.77 -14.07
N ILE A 288 -27.27 26.79 -13.13
CA ILE A 288 -28.61 26.28 -13.37
C ILE A 288 -29.15 27.05 -14.58
N PRO A 289 -29.41 26.38 -15.71
CA PRO A 289 -29.92 27.06 -16.88
C PRO A 289 -31.33 27.62 -16.56
N SER A 290 -31.58 28.87 -16.94
CA SER A 290 -32.77 29.67 -16.60
C SER A 290 -34.14 29.11 -17.06
N TRP A 291 -34.16 27.93 -17.66
CA TRP A 291 -35.37 27.22 -18.09
C TRP A 291 -35.92 26.31 -16.99
N GLN A 292 -35.15 25.99 -15.95
CA GLN A 292 -35.67 25.21 -14.80
C GLN A 292 -36.50 26.05 -13.81
N THR A 293 -36.42 27.39 -13.84
CA THR A 293 -37.29 28.27 -13.04
C THR A 293 -38.68 28.50 -13.66
N LEU A 294 -38.91 28.07 -14.90
CA LEU A 294 -40.21 28.19 -15.60
C LEU A 294 -41.13 26.97 -15.45
N CYS A 295 -40.63 25.84 -14.96
CA CYS A 295 -41.43 24.60 -14.83
C CYS A 295 -42.12 24.44 -13.47
N LEU A 296 -41.69 25.15 -12.42
CA LEU A 296 -42.34 25.10 -11.11
C LEU A 296 -43.79 25.66 -11.09
N PRO A 297 -44.14 26.77 -11.76
CA PRO A 297 -45.52 27.28 -11.68
C PRO A 297 -46.53 26.45 -12.48
N LEU A 298 -46.10 25.70 -13.50
CA LEU A 298 -46.97 24.85 -14.33
C LEU A 298 -47.38 23.56 -13.60
N ALA A 299 -46.47 22.95 -12.84
CA ALA A 299 -46.77 21.74 -12.06
C ALA A 299 -47.75 22.03 -10.90
N VAL A 300 -47.65 23.20 -10.26
CA VAL A 300 -48.54 23.62 -9.17
C VAL A 300 -49.95 23.94 -9.69
N MET A 301 -50.08 24.55 -10.88
CA MET A 301 -51.40 24.80 -11.48
C MET A 301 -52.10 23.52 -11.95
N LEU A 302 -51.36 22.53 -12.46
CA LEU A 302 -51.94 21.24 -12.84
C LEU A 302 -52.46 20.46 -11.62
N PHE A 303 -51.75 20.52 -10.49
CA PHE A 303 -52.14 19.85 -9.25
C PHE A 303 -53.32 20.53 -8.55
N ALA A 304 -53.43 21.86 -8.63
CA ALA A 304 -54.58 22.58 -8.09
C ALA A 304 -55.86 22.31 -8.88
N HIS A 305 -55.76 22.11 -10.21
CA HIS A 305 -56.92 21.83 -11.05
C HIS A 305 -57.45 20.40 -10.86
N THR A 306 -56.59 19.41 -10.64
CA THR A 306 -57.00 18.03 -10.38
C THR A 306 -57.64 17.83 -9.01
N VAL A 307 -57.22 18.61 -8.00
CA VAL A 307 -57.84 18.59 -6.65
C VAL A 307 -59.22 19.27 -6.66
N ALA A 308 -59.42 20.34 -7.43
CA ALA A 308 -60.72 21.02 -7.51
C ALA A 308 -61.82 20.16 -8.20
N VAL A 309 -61.43 19.37 -9.20
CA VAL A 309 -62.38 18.49 -9.94
C VAL A 309 -62.75 17.24 -9.14
N SER A 310 -61.89 16.78 -8.22
CA SER A 310 -62.14 15.61 -7.37
C SER A 310 -62.97 15.90 -6.12
N LEU A 311 -63.26 17.17 -5.82
CA LEU A 311 -64.13 17.60 -4.72
C LEU A 311 -65.56 17.99 -5.17
N SER A 312 -65.87 17.84 -6.46
CA SER A 312 -67.16 18.22 -7.07
C SER A 312 -67.98 17.04 -7.62
N ILE A 313 -67.70 15.82 -7.16
CA ILE A 313 -68.49 14.60 -7.43
C ILE A 313 -68.98 14.03 -6.10
#